data_AF-A0A127SR98-F1
#
_entry.id   AF-A0A127SR98-F1
#
_cell.length_a   1.000
_cell.length_b   1.000
_cell.length_c   1.000
_cell.angle_alpha   90.00
_cell.angle_beta   90.00
_cell.angle_gamma   90.00
#
_symmetry.space_group_name_H-M   'P 1'
#
loop_
_entity.id
_entity.type
_entity.pdbx_description
1 polymer ?
#
loop_
_entity_poly.entity_id
_entity_poly.type
_entity_poly.pdbx_seq_one_letter_code
_entity_poly.pdbx_strand_id
1 'polypeptide(L)'
;NIRFRSDRDMNRFVELYSKFSNTTRMPCNRGYTPDEMMQMTPPEERFKSLSLGPNIRKSLQTGEMDIEDFRKQILTMELPSEALRFDLLKQLADIKPSAPQPEKQKKVGRNDPCPCGSGKKYKRCCGK
;
A
#
# COMPACT_ATOMS: atom_id res chain seq x y z
N ASN A 1 5.10 -13.23 12.76
CA ASN A 1 4.59 -11.93 13.27
C ASN A 1 5.68 -11.26 14.07
N ILE A 2 6.22 -10.16 13.56
CA ILE A 2 7.12 -9.28 14.32
C ILE A 2 6.23 -8.43 15.23
N ARG A 3 6.56 -8.35 16.52
CA ARG A 3 5.85 -7.53 17.50
C ARG A 3 6.84 -6.56 18.14
N PHE A 4 6.52 -5.27 18.09
CA PHE A 4 7.29 -4.22 18.77
C PHE A 4 6.69 -3.96 20.15
N ARG A 5 7.53 -3.53 21.10
CA ARG A 5 7.09 -3.22 22.47
C ARG A 5 6.51 -1.81 22.59
N SER A 6 6.96 -0.89 21.74
CA SER A 6 6.51 0.49 21.67
C SER A 6 6.65 1.06 20.26
N ASP A 7 5.97 2.17 19.97
CA ASP A 7 6.15 2.91 18.71
C ASP A 7 7.57 3.44 18.56
N ARG A 8 8.24 3.76 19.68
CA ARG A 8 9.65 4.17 19.68
C ARG A 8 10.56 3.07 19.15
N ASP A 9 10.32 1.82 19.55
CA ASP A 9 11.10 0.67 19.08
C ASP A 9 10.85 0.39 17.60
N MET A 10 9.60 0.57 17.15
CA MET A 10 9.23 0.44 15.75
C MET A 10 9.93 1.51 14.90
N ASN A 11 9.86 2.78 15.31
CA ASN A 11 10.51 3.88 14.61
C ASN A 11 12.03 3.69 14.54
N ARG A 12 12.66 3.27 15.65
CA ARG A 12 14.10 2.95 15.68
C ARG A 12 14.43 1.81 14.73
N PHE A 13 13.61 0.76 14.69
CA PHE A 13 13.79 -0.33 13.75
C PHE A 13 13.67 0.13 12.29
N VAL A 14 12.64 0.93 11.98
CA VAL A 14 12.42 1.46 10.62
C VAL A 14 13.61 2.31 10.18
N GLU A 15 14.12 3.18 11.05
CA GLU A 15 15.29 4.02 10.75
C GLU A 15 16.52 3.17 10.44
N LEU A 16 16.83 2.20 11.29
CA LEU A 16 17.97 1.30 11.11
C LEU A 16 17.82 0.43 9.85
N TYR A 17 16.63 -0.12 9.64
CA TYR A 17 16.34 -0.98 8.50
C TYR A 17 16.41 -0.20 7.19
N SER A 18 15.84 1.00 7.15
CA SER A 18 15.87 1.88 5.97
C SER A 18 17.30 2.29 5.63
N LYS A 19 18.08 2.68 6.65
CA LYS A 19 19.51 2.98 6.45
C LYS A 19 20.25 1.76 5.91
N PHE A 20 20.05 0.59 6.50
CA PHE A 20 20.67 -0.65 6.04
C PHE A 20 20.28 -0.98 4.60
N SER A 21 18.98 -0.95 4.26
CA SER A 21 18.51 -1.28 2.92
C SER A 21 19.04 -0.31 1.86
N ASN A 22 19.18 0.97 2.21
CA ASN A 22 19.57 2.00 1.25
C ASN A 22 21.09 2.10 1.06
N THR A 23 21.88 1.64 2.04
CA THR A 23 23.35 1.68 2.02
C THR A 23 24.02 0.34 1.72
N THR A 24 23.25 -0.74 1.60
CA THR A 24 23.78 -2.06 1.25
C THR A 24 23.90 -2.23 -0.26
N ARG A 25 25.05 -2.74 -0.73
CA ARG A 25 25.29 -3.02 -2.15
C ARG A 25 24.47 -4.22 -2.62
N MET A 26 23.81 -4.09 -3.76
CA MET A 26 22.91 -5.12 -4.27
C MET A 26 23.41 -5.69 -5.60
N PRO A 27 23.54 -7.02 -5.77
CA PRO A 27 23.94 -7.62 -7.06
C PRO A 27 22.97 -7.28 -8.20
N CYS A 28 21.66 -7.23 -7.92
CA CYS A 28 20.64 -6.82 -8.90
C CYS A 28 20.81 -5.36 -9.36
N ASN A 29 21.54 -4.55 -8.59
CA ASN A 29 21.86 -3.16 -8.91
C ASN A 29 23.31 -3.04 -9.40
N ARG A 30 23.90 -4.12 -9.95
CA ARG A 30 25.31 -4.18 -10.41
C ARG A 30 26.31 -3.77 -9.33
N GLY A 31 26.00 -4.04 -8.07
CA GLY A 31 26.84 -3.69 -6.93
C GLY A 31 26.67 -2.27 -6.41
N TYR A 32 25.80 -1.44 -7.00
CA TYR A 32 25.45 -0.14 -6.42
C TYR A 32 24.47 -0.29 -5.25
N THR A 33 24.56 0.64 -4.30
CA THR A 33 23.53 0.80 -3.26
C THR A 33 22.34 1.59 -3.81
N PRO A 34 21.14 1.47 -3.23
CA PRO A 34 20.04 2.34 -3.58
C PRO A 34 20.38 3.84 -3.45
N ASP A 35 21.09 4.26 -2.40
CA ASP A 35 21.50 5.66 -2.22
C ASP A 35 22.47 6.15 -3.30
N GLU A 36 23.44 5.31 -3.72
CA GLU A 36 24.35 5.65 -4.81
C GLU A 36 23.59 5.81 -6.14
N MET A 37 22.68 4.89 -6.46
CA MET A 37 21.85 5.00 -7.66
C MET A 37 21.02 6.29 -7.65
N MET A 38 20.51 6.65 -6.48
CA MET A 38 19.69 7.83 -6.28
C MET A 38 20.49 9.13 -6.45
N GLN A 39 21.77 9.14 -6.08
CA GLN A 39 22.69 10.28 -6.31
C GLN A 39 23.14 10.38 -7.78
N MET A 40 23.29 9.26 -8.47
CA MET A 40 23.65 9.20 -9.89
C MET A 40 22.48 9.58 -10.81
N THR A 41 21.25 9.56 -10.30
CA THR A 41 20.05 9.96 -11.05
C THR A 41 19.87 11.47 -10.94
N PRO A 42 19.81 12.22 -12.06
CA PRO A 42 19.54 13.66 -12.03
C PRO A 42 18.27 13.98 -11.23
N PRO A 43 18.24 15.06 -10.43
CA PRO A 43 17.08 15.41 -9.62
C PRO A 43 15.77 15.48 -10.42
N GLU A 44 15.82 16.04 -11.63
CA GLU A 44 14.70 16.16 -12.58
C GLU A 44 14.11 14.79 -12.99
N GLU A 45 14.93 13.73 -12.94
CA GLU A 45 14.58 12.39 -13.41
C GLU A 45 14.18 11.42 -12.29
N ARG A 46 14.35 11.83 -11.04
CA ARG A 46 14.19 10.97 -9.85
C ARG A 46 12.73 10.55 -9.63
N PHE A 47 11.78 11.43 -9.95
CA PHE A 47 10.34 11.19 -9.76
C PHE A 47 9.53 11.65 -10.98
N LYS A 48 9.59 10.87 -12.07
CA LYS A 48 8.89 11.20 -13.33
C LYS A 48 7.38 10.97 -13.29
N SER A 49 6.90 10.05 -12.44
CA SER A 49 5.47 9.72 -12.36
C SER A 49 5.10 9.17 -10.98
N LEU A 50 3.87 9.42 -10.55
CA LEU A 50 3.24 8.81 -9.38
C LEU A 50 1.88 8.28 -9.83
N SER A 51 1.53 7.07 -9.42
CA SER A 51 0.22 6.49 -9.77
C SER A 51 -0.49 5.90 -8.58
N LEU A 52 -1.82 6.03 -8.60
CA LEU A 52 -2.69 5.36 -7.65
C LEU A 52 -2.69 3.88 -7.98
N GLY A 53 -2.11 3.07 -7.10
CA GLY A 53 -2.06 1.62 -7.25
C GLY A 53 -3.45 0.97 -7.26
N PRO A 54 -3.55 -0.29 -7.69
CA PRO A 54 -4.83 -0.99 -7.88
C PRO A 54 -5.68 -1.08 -6.61
N ASN A 55 -5.05 -1.20 -5.45
CA ASN A 55 -5.76 -1.26 -4.17
C ASN A 55 -6.36 0.09 -3.77
N ILE A 56 -5.62 1.19 -3.95
CA ILE A 56 -6.10 2.55 -3.65
C ILE A 56 -7.25 2.91 -4.60
N ARG A 57 -7.06 2.67 -5.90
CA ARG A 57 -8.12 2.89 -6.90
C ARG A 57 -9.37 2.11 -6.53
N LYS A 58 -9.23 0.85 -6.14
CA LYS A 58 -10.37 0.02 -5.75
C LYS A 58 -11.07 0.55 -4.49
N SER A 59 -10.32 0.95 -3.47
CA SER A 59 -10.87 1.52 -2.23
C SER A 59 -11.69 2.80 -2.49
N LEU A 60 -11.23 3.63 -3.43
CA LEU A 60 -11.94 4.83 -3.88
C LEU A 60 -13.18 4.48 -4.71
N GLN A 61 -13.08 3.46 -5.57
CA GLN A 61 -14.22 2.96 -6.35
C GLN A 61 -15.33 2.36 -5.49
N THR A 62 -14.98 1.66 -4.41
CA THR A 62 -15.93 1.03 -3.50
C THR A 62 -16.51 2.00 -2.46
N GLY A 63 -15.96 3.22 -2.35
CA GLY A 63 -16.33 4.19 -1.32
C GLY A 63 -15.83 3.81 0.09
N GLU A 64 -14.93 2.82 0.21
CA GLU A 64 -14.23 2.53 1.47
C GLU A 64 -13.34 3.71 1.90
N MET A 65 -12.86 4.48 0.91
CA MET A 65 -12.14 5.73 1.10
C MET A 65 -12.86 6.82 0.31
N ASP A 66 -13.11 7.97 0.96
CA ASP A 66 -13.81 9.09 0.34
C ASP A 66 -12.92 9.82 -0.67
N ILE A 67 -13.50 10.14 -1.83
CA ILE A 67 -12.77 10.75 -2.96
C ILE A 67 -12.43 12.20 -2.66
N GLU A 68 -13.33 12.96 -2.03
CA GLU A 68 -13.11 14.39 -1.75
C GLU A 68 -12.11 14.59 -0.62
N ASP A 69 -12.14 13.75 0.40
CA ASP A 69 -11.13 13.77 1.46
C ASP A 69 -9.74 13.39 0.93
N PHE A 70 -9.66 12.36 0.08
CA PHE A 70 -8.40 12.00 -0.55
C PHE A 70 -7.89 13.11 -1.49
N ARG A 71 -8.80 13.81 -2.19
CA ARG A 71 -8.47 14.99 -2.99
C ARG A 71 -7.88 16.12 -2.15
N LYS A 72 -8.47 16.45 -1.00
CA LYS A 72 -7.93 17.45 -0.06
C LYS A 72 -6.54 17.03 0.42
N GLN A 73 -6.34 15.75 0.70
CA GLN A 73 -5.05 15.24 1.13
C GLN A 73 -3.97 15.39 0.05
N ILE A 74 -4.29 15.18 -1.23
CA ILE A 74 -3.33 15.42 -2.33
C ILE A 74 -2.95 16.91 -2.42
N LEU A 75 -3.92 17.81 -2.20
CA LEU A 75 -3.68 19.26 -2.27
C LEU A 75 -2.76 19.75 -1.13
N THR A 76 -2.85 19.14 0.05
CA THR A 76 -2.03 19.53 1.21
C THR A 76 -0.70 18.79 1.31
N MET A 77 -0.47 17.79 0.46
CA MET A 77 0.78 17.02 0.46
C MET A 77 1.94 17.81 -0.13
N GLU A 78 3.10 17.73 0.52
CA GLU A 78 4.37 18.24 0.00
C GLU A 78 4.86 17.31 -1.11
N LEU A 79 4.65 17.75 -2.37
CA LEU A 79 5.08 17.03 -3.56
C LEU A 79 6.28 17.72 -4.20
N PRO A 80 7.25 16.96 -4.77
CA PRO A 80 8.43 17.55 -5.41
C PRO A 80 8.13 18.42 -6.63
N SER A 81 7.00 18.17 -7.30
CA SER A 81 6.58 18.94 -8.47
C SER A 81 5.06 19.07 -8.58
N GLU A 82 4.62 20.20 -9.15
CA GLU A 82 3.19 20.46 -9.40
C GLU A 82 2.62 19.51 -10.46
N ALA A 83 3.45 19.07 -11.41
CA ALA A 83 3.06 18.10 -12.43
C ALA A 83 2.61 16.77 -11.81
N LEU A 84 3.28 16.31 -10.76
CA LEU A 84 2.88 15.09 -10.03
C LEU A 84 1.56 15.28 -9.28
N ARG A 85 1.34 16.47 -8.68
CA ARG A 85 0.06 16.80 -8.05
C ARG A 85 -1.07 16.75 -9.07
N PHE A 86 -0.86 17.39 -10.23
CA PHE A 86 -1.83 17.40 -11.31
C PHE A 86 -2.14 15.99 -11.83
N ASP A 87 -1.13 15.15 -12.02
CA ASP A 87 -1.33 13.78 -12.50
C ASP A 87 -2.14 12.93 -11.51
N LEU A 88 -1.88 13.05 -10.20
CA LEU A 88 -2.68 12.38 -9.17
C LEU A 88 -4.13 12.86 -9.14
N LEU A 89 -4.37 14.17 -9.26
CA LEU A 89 -5.72 14.73 -9.34
C LEU A 89 -6.46 14.26 -10.59
N LYS A 90 -5.76 14.17 -11.73
CA LYS A 90 -6.31 13.62 -12.97
C LYS A 90 -6.70 12.15 -12.78
N GLN A 91 -5.82 11.35 -12.18
CA GLN A 91 -6.11 9.96 -11.89
C GLN A 91 -7.32 9.78 -10.98
N LEU A 92 -7.56 10.69 -10.02
CA LEU A 92 -8.79 10.69 -9.21
C LEU A 92 -10.03 10.99 -10.03
N ALA A 93 -9.97 11.99 -10.93
CA ALA A 93 -11.10 12.35 -11.78
C ALA A 93 -11.52 11.19 -12.71
N ASP A 94 -10.57 10.34 -13.09
CA ASP A 94 -10.83 9.14 -13.91
C ASP A 94 -11.48 7.98 -13.10
N ILE A 95 -11.55 8.06 -11.77
CA ILE A 95 -12.17 7.03 -10.92
C ILE A 95 -13.69 7.15 -11.02
N LYS A 96 -14.30 6.20 -11.73
CA LYS A 96 -15.75 6.02 -11.73
C LYS A 96 -16.18 5.31 -10.44
N PRO A 97 -17.08 5.90 -9.63
CA PRO A 97 -17.64 5.19 -8.48
C PRO A 97 -18.38 3.95 -8.99
N SER A 98 -18.02 2.79 -8.44
CA SER A 98 -18.74 1.54 -8.71
C SER A 98 -19.99 1.51 -7.85
N ALA A 99 -21.06 0.89 -8.34
CA ALA A 99 -22.13 0.45 -7.46
C ALA A 99 -21.55 -0.37 -6.30
N PRO A 100 -22.07 -0.25 -5.07
CA PRO A 100 -21.57 -1.00 -3.93
C PRO A 100 -21.57 -2.48 -4.26
N GLN A 101 -20.38 -3.07 -4.30
CA GLN A 101 -20.23 -4.51 -4.51
C GLN A 101 -20.84 -5.20 -3.28
N PRO A 102 -21.67 -6.25 -3.46
CA PRO A 102 -22.16 -7.01 -2.33
C PRO A 102 -20.95 -7.48 -1.51
N GLU A 103 -21.01 -7.31 -0.18
CA GLU A 103 -19.94 -7.72 0.72
C GLU A 103 -19.51 -9.13 0.33
N LYS A 104 -18.25 -9.27 -0.09
CA LYS A 104 -17.70 -10.60 -0.36
C LYS A 104 -17.76 -11.35 0.96
N GLN A 105 -18.64 -12.33 1.03
CA GLN A 105 -18.77 -13.20 2.20
C GLN A 105 -17.36 -13.62 2.62
N LYS A 106 -17.01 -13.35 3.88
CA LYS A 106 -15.70 -13.71 4.42
C LYS A 106 -15.46 -15.18 4.13
N LYS A 107 -14.42 -15.47 3.35
CA LYS A 107 -14.04 -16.85 3.07
C LYS A 107 -13.72 -17.51 4.40
N VAL A 108 -14.51 -18.51 4.78
CA VAL A 108 -14.30 -19.27 6.03
C VAL A 108 -12.92 -19.91 5.96
N GLY A 109 -12.04 -19.57 6.89
CA GLY A 109 -10.71 -20.16 6.99
C GLY A 109 -10.81 -21.64 7.32
N ARG A 110 -9.87 -22.45 6.82
CA ARG A 110 -9.86 -23.91 7.00
C ARG A 110 -9.99 -24.34 8.48
N ASN A 111 -9.48 -23.53 9.40
CA ASN A 111 -9.49 -23.80 10.84
C ASN A 111 -10.60 -23.07 11.63
N ASP A 112 -11.37 -22.19 10.99
CA ASP A 112 -12.43 -21.41 11.65
C ASP A 112 -13.64 -22.30 11.99
N PRO A 113 -14.52 -21.88 12.92
CA PRO A 113 -15.77 -22.58 13.21
C PRO A 113 -16.61 -22.76 11.93
N CYS A 114 -17.18 -23.95 11.76
CA CYS A 114 -17.95 -24.27 10.57
C CYS A 114 -19.31 -23.54 10.58
N PRO A 115 -19.70 -22.85 9.49
CA PRO A 115 -20.93 -22.04 9.45
C PRO A 115 -22.23 -22.86 9.55
N CYS A 116 -22.17 -24.20 9.41
CA CYS A 116 -23.32 -25.09 9.60
C CYS A 116 -23.75 -25.28 11.07
N GLY A 117 -23.10 -24.62 12.03
CA GLY A 117 -23.46 -24.69 13.45
C GLY A 117 -22.97 -25.95 14.18
N SER A 118 -22.18 -26.81 13.53
CA SER A 118 -21.71 -28.08 14.13
C SER A 118 -20.67 -27.95 15.26
N GLY A 119 -20.17 -26.74 15.52
CA GLY A 119 -19.08 -26.49 16.49
C GLY A 119 -17.70 -27.00 16.07
N LYS A 120 -17.58 -27.68 14.92
CA LYS A 120 -16.32 -28.23 14.41
C LYS A 120 -15.57 -27.20 13.55
N LYS A 121 -14.24 -27.35 13.41
CA LYS A 121 -13.44 -26.58 12.44
C LYS A 121 -13.91 -26.89 11.02
N TYR A 122 -13.95 -25.89 10.13
CA TYR A 122 -14.43 -26.03 8.75
C TYR A 122 -13.82 -27.22 8.01
N LYS A 123 -12.48 -27.43 8.09
CA LYS A 123 -11.77 -28.59 7.50
C LYS A 123 -12.21 -29.98 7.96
N ARG A 124 -12.93 -30.06 9.09
CA ARG A 124 -13.42 -31.32 9.68
C ARG A 124 -14.93 -31.48 9.53
N CYS A 125 -15.59 -30.58 8.81
CA CYS A 125 -17.02 -30.57 8.61
C CYS A 125 -17.34 -30.31 7.13
N CYS A 126 -17.83 -29.12 6.76
CA CYS A 126 -18.20 -28.79 5.39
C CYS A 126 -17.03 -28.61 4.42
N GLY A 127 -15.80 -28.43 4.93
CA GLY A 127 -14.58 -28.24 4.12
C GLY A 127 -13.76 -29.51 3.92
N LYS A 128 -14.42 -30.68 3.86
CA LYS A 128 -13.80 -31.95 3.47
C LYS A 128 -13.55 -31.98 1.96
#